data_AF-A0A660ZVA9-F1
#
_entry.id   AF-A0A660ZVA9-F1
#
_cell.length_a   1.000
_cell.length_b   1.000
_cell.length_c   1.000
_cell.angle_alpha   90.00
_cell.angle_beta   90.00
_cell.angle_gamma   90.00
#
_symmetry.space_group_name_H-M   'P 1'
#
loop_
_entity.id
_entity.type
_entity.pdbx_description
1 polymer ?
#
loop_
_entity_poly.entity_id
_entity_poly.type
_entity_poly.pdbx_seq_one_letter_code
_entity_poly.pdbx_strand_id
1 'polypeptide(L)'
;MKNTMRIFGFSLIALNVLFLVGCGGGVDRQANVSEGDYYSAEEFKKLDEDQRDAYCAELDAELASLEDGKGGADQNSGADSAQLAEVHGGMKSMQSDYDAQKAESDALQEEIDYYENLPGIHVVEDGEFLQKISGYERIYADAAKWPRIYFANKDRIEDPNMIFPGWELQIPRDWPASHMVIQDEYLSRIAGYWEIYDDATQWTRIYESNKDQISDPDMIWPGWELSIPRD
;
A
#
# COMPACT_ATOMS: atom_id res chain seq x y z
N MET A 1 2.97 -20.35 17.88
CA MET A 1 2.77 -21.80 18.14
C MET A 1 3.89 -22.33 19.04
N LYS A 2 3.71 -22.26 20.36
CA LYS A 2 4.46 -23.06 21.35
C LYS A 2 3.50 -23.31 22.52
N ASN A 3 2.85 -24.48 22.49
CA ASN A 3 1.96 -24.97 23.54
C ASN A 3 2.81 -25.43 24.74
N THR A 4 2.70 -24.76 25.87
CA THR A 4 3.24 -25.25 27.15
C THR A 4 2.11 -25.90 27.95
N MET A 5 2.12 -27.23 27.91
CA MET A 5 1.25 -28.12 28.68
C MET A 5 1.74 -28.11 30.14
N ARG A 6 0.93 -27.55 31.06
CA ARG A 6 1.20 -27.63 32.51
C ARG A 6 0.60 -28.92 33.05
N ILE A 7 1.50 -29.84 33.42
CA ILE A 7 1.21 -31.06 34.18
C ILE A 7 0.99 -30.64 35.63
N PHE A 8 -0.25 -30.72 36.12
CA PHE A 8 -0.52 -30.62 37.55
C PHE A 8 -0.50 -32.03 38.14
N GLY A 9 0.46 -32.26 39.04
CA GLY A 9 0.65 -33.52 39.74
C GLY A 9 -0.49 -33.80 40.71
N PHE A 10 -1.01 -35.03 40.63
CA PHE A 10 -1.92 -35.61 41.60
C PHE A 10 -1.20 -35.76 42.95
N SER A 11 -1.58 -34.96 43.95
CA SER A 11 -1.25 -35.21 45.34
C SER A 11 -2.33 -36.12 45.93
N LEU A 12 -1.98 -37.39 46.10
CA LEU A 12 -2.82 -38.45 46.64
C LEU A 12 -2.93 -38.28 48.16
N ILE A 13 -4.03 -37.69 48.65
CA ILE A 13 -4.37 -37.70 50.08
C ILE A 13 -5.39 -38.82 50.28
N ALA A 14 -4.89 -40.00 50.62
CA ALA A 14 -5.71 -41.11 51.09
C ALA A 14 -6.16 -40.80 52.53
N LEU A 15 -7.39 -40.32 52.69
CA LEU A 15 -8.04 -40.21 53.99
C LEU A 15 -8.91 -41.45 54.22
N ASN A 16 -8.36 -42.44 54.92
CA ASN A 16 -9.13 -43.55 55.48
C ASN A 16 -10.06 -43.00 56.57
N VAL A 17 -11.37 -43.06 56.35
CA VAL A 17 -12.36 -42.80 57.39
C VAL A 17 -13.13 -44.09 57.71
N LEU A 18 -13.17 -44.35 59.01
CA LEU A 18 -13.70 -45.50 59.74
C LEU A 18 -15.15 -45.87 59.34
N PHE A 19 -15.39 -47.18 59.16
CA PHE A 19 -16.73 -47.77 59.13
C PHE A 19 -17.43 -47.64 60.49
N LEU A 20 -18.62 -47.05 60.50
CA LEU A 20 -19.63 -47.28 61.54
C LEU A 20 -20.83 -47.97 60.89
N VAL A 21 -21.05 -49.23 61.26
CA VAL A 21 -22.20 -50.04 60.85
C VAL A 21 -23.41 -49.63 61.71
N GLY A 22 -24.40 -49.00 61.09
CA GLY A 22 -25.72 -48.73 61.65
C GLY A 22 -26.81 -49.03 60.61
N CYS A 23 -27.84 -49.79 61.00
CA CYS A 23 -28.93 -50.23 60.13
C CYS A 23 -29.76 -49.05 59.58
N GLY A 24 -29.90 -48.97 58.26
CA GLY A 24 -30.93 -48.14 57.60
C GLY A 24 -30.69 -47.97 56.10
N GLY A 25 -31.33 -48.84 55.30
CA GLY A 25 -31.78 -48.69 53.90
C GLY A 25 -31.12 -47.77 52.86
N GLY A 26 -29.90 -47.27 53.02
CA GLY A 26 -29.23 -46.39 52.04
C GLY A 26 -28.65 -47.15 50.84
N VAL A 27 -28.44 -46.44 49.73
CA VAL A 27 -27.74 -46.95 48.54
C VAL A 27 -26.23 -46.79 48.73
N ASP A 28 -25.42 -47.85 48.54
CA ASP A 28 -23.95 -47.81 48.72
C ASP A 28 -23.21 -47.02 47.63
N ARG A 29 -23.87 -46.79 46.49
CA ARG A 29 -23.34 -46.04 45.35
C ARG A 29 -23.57 -44.54 45.58
N GLN A 30 -22.53 -43.73 45.40
CA GLN A 30 -22.64 -42.28 45.27
C GLN A 30 -22.55 -41.87 43.80
N ALA A 31 -23.60 -41.25 43.26
CA ALA A 31 -23.61 -40.70 41.90
C ALA A 31 -22.74 -39.43 41.84
N ASN A 32 -22.03 -39.22 40.72
CA ASN A 32 -21.24 -38.01 40.49
C ASN A 32 -21.93 -37.10 39.46
N VAL A 33 -22.70 -36.14 39.97
CA VAL A 33 -23.50 -35.21 39.16
C VAL A 33 -22.64 -34.44 38.15
N SER A 34 -21.43 -34.01 38.54
CA SER A 34 -20.52 -33.21 37.70
C SER A 34 -19.94 -33.97 36.49
N GLU A 35 -19.99 -35.31 36.52
CA GLU A 35 -19.57 -36.18 35.41
C GLU A 35 -20.77 -36.65 34.56
N GLY A 36 -21.96 -36.14 34.85
CA GLY A 36 -23.21 -36.56 34.21
C GLY A 36 -23.72 -37.91 34.71
N ASP A 37 -23.24 -38.36 35.88
CA ASP A 37 -23.75 -39.58 36.53
C ASP A 37 -24.88 -39.23 37.50
N TYR A 38 -26.09 -39.69 37.19
CA TYR A 38 -27.30 -39.38 37.93
C TYR A 38 -27.97 -40.65 38.46
N TYR A 39 -28.66 -40.54 39.59
CA TYR A 39 -29.53 -41.62 40.03
C TYR A 39 -30.74 -41.78 39.12
N SER A 40 -31.10 -43.01 38.81
CA SER A 40 -32.42 -43.31 38.24
C SER A 40 -33.53 -43.03 39.26
N ALA A 41 -34.77 -42.89 38.78
CA ALA A 41 -35.94 -42.69 39.64
C ALA A 41 -36.17 -43.83 40.66
N GLU A 42 -35.61 -45.01 40.40
CA GLU A 42 -35.71 -46.19 41.26
C GLU A 42 -34.59 -46.25 42.31
N GLU A 43 -33.39 -45.77 41.97
CA GLU A 43 -32.27 -45.61 42.91
C GLU A 43 -32.53 -44.44 43.86
N PHE A 44 -33.06 -43.34 43.35
CA PHE A 44 -33.37 -42.15 44.15
C PHE A 44 -34.38 -42.44 45.28
N LYS A 45 -35.38 -43.30 45.01
CA LYS A 45 -36.38 -43.72 46.02
C LYS A 45 -35.80 -44.54 47.17
N LYS A 46 -34.63 -45.15 46.96
CA LYS A 46 -33.93 -45.98 47.94
C LYS A 46 -32.91 -45.17 48.76
N LEU A 47 -32.66 -43.91 48.40
CA LEU A 47 -31.80 -43.03 49.18
C LEU A 47 -32.50 -42.65 50.49
N ASP A 48 -31.75 -42.59 51.58
CA ASP A 48 -32.21 -41.99 52.83
C ASP A 48 -32.28 -40.44 52.73
N GLU A 49 -32.68 -39.78 53.80
CA GLU A 49 -32.89 -38.33 53.81
C GLU A 49 -31.59 -37.54 53.61
N ASP A 50 -30.53 -37.91 54.31
CA ASP A 50 -29.22 -37.25 54.22
C ASP A 50 -28.61 -37.45 52.81
N GLN A 51 -28.77 -38.65 52.23
CA GLN A 51 -28.32 -38.96 50.87
C GLN A 51 -29.08 -38.17 49.79
N ARG A 52 -30.40 -37.98 49.96
CA ARG A 52 -31.20 -37.16 49.04
C ARG A 52 -30.82 -35.69 49.14
N ASP A 53 -30.64 -35.17 50.34
CA ASP A 53 -30.27 -33.78 50.56
C ASP A 53 -28.88 -33.47 49.98
N ALA A 54 -27.91 -34.38 50.15
CA ALA A 54 -26.59 -34.27 49.53
C ALA A 54 -26.66 -34.28 48.00
N TYR A 55 -27.45 -35.18 47.41
CA TYR A 55 -27.62 -35.25 45.95
C TYR A 55 -28.34 -34.03 45.37
N CYS A 56 -29.36 -33.50 46.07
CA CYS A 56 -30.01 -32.25 45.69
C CYS A 56 -29.03 -31.07 45.75
N ALA A 57 -28.18 -30.99 46.78
CA ALA A 57 -27.16 -29.95 46.87
C ALA A 57 -26.11 -30.02 45.75
N GLU A 58 -25.71 -31.23 45.34
CA GLU A 58 -24.82 -31.44 44.18
C GLU A 58 -25.50 -31.04 42.86
N LEU A 59 -26.79 -31.37 42.67
CA LEU A 59 -27.57 -30.94 41.51
C LEU A 59 -27.73 -29.41 41.43
N ASP A 60 -28.00 -28.76 42.56
CA ASP A 60 -28.12 -27.30 42.62
C ASP A 60 -26.77 -26.63 42.33
N ALA A 61 -25.66 -27.21 42.83
CA ALA A 61 -24.32 -26.71 42.53
C ALA A 61 -23.94 -26.88 41.04
N GLU A 62 -24.28 -28.02 40.44
CA GLU A 62 -24.05 -28.25 39.00
C GLU A 62 -24.93 -27.33 38.14
N LEU A 63 -26.21 -27.17 38.48
CA LEU A 63 -27.11 -26.27 37.78
C LEU A 63 -26.56 -24.82 37.80
N ALA A 64 -26.11 -24.35 38.96
CA ALA A 64 -25.51 -23.03 39.10
C ALA A 64 -24.22 -22.89 38.25
N SER A 65 -23.37 -23.93 38.21
CA SER A 65 -22.17 -23.94 37.37
C SER A 65 -22.49 -23.92 35.87
N LEU A 66 -23.54 -24.65 35.45
CA LEU A 66 -23.98 -24.69 34.06
C LEU A 66 -24.61 -23.36 33.63
N GLU A 67 -25.38 -22.71 34.50
CA GLU A 67 -25.96 -21.39 34.24
C GLU A 67 -24.88 -20.31 34.11
N ASP A 68 -23.85 -20.33 34.97
CA ASP A 68 -22.70 -19.41 34.90
C ASP A 68 -21.88 -19.66 33.61
N GLY A 69 -21.60 -20.92 33.29
CA GLY A 69 -20.92 -21.31 32.05
C GLY A 69 -21.66 -20.90 30.79
N LYS A 70 -23.00 -21.01 30.80
CA LYS A 70 -23.86 -20.52 29.71
C LYS A 70 -23.84 -18.99 29.60
N GLY A 71 -23.90 -18.28 30.73
CA GLY A 71 -23.78 -16.82 30.75
C GLY A 71 -22.45 -16.33 30.16
N GLY A 72 -21.34 -17.00 30.51
CA GLY A 72 -20.02 -16.73 29.94
C GLY A 72 -19.93 -17.03 28.44
N ALA A 73 -20.53 -18.15 27.98
CA ALA A 73 -20.58 -18.50 26.56
C ALA A 73 -21.42 -17.52 25.73
N ASP A 74 -22.59 -17.09 26.24
CA ASP A 74 -23.44 -16.10 25.57
C ASP A 74 -22.71 -14.74 25.46
N GLN A 75 -22.02 -14.30 26.51
CA GLN A 75 -21.21 -13.08 26.49
C GLN A 75 -20.04 -13.16 25.49
N ASN A 76 -19.30 -14.26 25.47
CA ASN A 76 -18.23 -14.47 24.50
C ASN A 76 -18.76 -14.48 23.06
N SER A 77 -19.87 -15.19 22.79
CA SER A 77 -20.48 -15.22 21.46
C SER A 77 -20.95 -13.82 21.00
N GLY A 78 -21.48 -13.02 21.92
CA GLY A 78 -21.83 -11.63 21.69
C GLY A 78 -20.60 -10.78 21.36
N ALA A 79 -19.53 -10.91 22.14
CA ALA A 79 -18.26 -10.21 21.92
C ALA A 79 -17.62 -10.58 20.57
N ASP A 80 -17.58 -11.87 20.23
CA ASP A 80 -17.05 -12.38 18.96
C ASP A 80 -17.87 -11.85 17.77
N SER A 81 -19.21 -11.81 17.90
CA SER A 81 -20.08 -11.27 16.84
C SER A 81 -19.87 -9.76 16.62
N ALA A 82 -19.62 -9.01 17.70
CA ALA A 82 -19.33 -7.58 17.63
C ALA A 82 -17.96 -7.32 16.98
N GLN A 83 -16.94 -8.09 17.36
CA GLN A 83 -15.61 -8.02 16.76
C GLN A 83 -15.64 -8.38 15.26
N LEU A 84 -16.41 -9.40 14.87
CA LEU A 84 -16.60 -9.76 13.45
C LEU A 84 -17.28 -8.64 12.66
N ALA A 85 -18.29 -7.99 13.23
CA ALA A 85 -18.96 -6.86 12.60
C ALA A 85 -18.02 -5.67 12.41
N GLU A 86 -17.17 -5.38 13.40
CA GLU A 86 -16.15 -4.34 13.33
C GLU A 86 -15.11 -4.63 12.24
N VAL A 87 -14.55 -5.85 12.23
CA VAL A 87 -13.58 -6.27 11.21
C VAL A 87 -14.18 -6.22 9.81
N HIS A 88 -15.43 -6.68 9.64
CA HIS A 88 -16.11 -6.61 8.35
C HIS A 88 -16.38 -5.16 7.91
N GLY A 89 -16.75 -4.29 8.86
CA GLY A 89 -16.88 -2.85 8.62
C GLY A 89 -15.56 -2.24 8.14
N GLY A 90 -14.46 -2.55 8.83
CA GLY A 90 -13.10 -2.12 8.46
C GLY A 90 -12.66 -2.67 7.10
N MET A 91 -12.96 -3.93 6.79
CA MET A 91 -12.65 -4.50 5.47
C MET A 91 -13.44 -3.81 4.36
N LYS A 92 -14.71 -3.46 4.62
CA LYS A 92 -15.53 -2.72 3.64
C LYS A 92 -15.01 -1.30 3.41
N SER A 93 -14.58 -0.60 4.46
CA SER A 93 -13.97 0.72 4.29
C SER A 93 -12.64 0.63 3.55
N MET A 94 -11.76 -0.32 3.92
CA MET A 94 -10.48 -0.53 3.22
C MET A 94 -10.68 -0.89 1.76
N GLN A 95 -11.68 -1.72 1.43
CA GLN A 95 -11.99 -2.05 0.04
C GLN A 95 -12.41 -0.80 -0.74
N SER A 96 -13.25 0.06 -0.14
CA SER A 96 -13.66 1.33 -0.76
C SER A 96 -12.46 2.26 -0.98
N ASP A 97 -11.55 2.36 -0.02
CA ASP A 97 -10.35 3.21 -0.14
C ASP A 97 -9.40 2.67 -1.22
N TYR A 98 -9.22 1.35 -1.28
CA TYR A 98 -8.45 0.68 -2.33
C TYR A 98 -9.06 0.94 -3.72
N ASP A 99 -10.37 0.80 -3.86
CA ASP A 99 -11.05 1.01 -5.15
C ASP A 99 -10.92 2.48 -5.60
N ALA A 100 -10.98 3.43 -4.67
CA ALA A 100 -10.76 4.85 -4.97
C ALA A 100 -9.32 5.14 -5.40
N GLN A 101 -8.33 4.62 -4.66
CA GLN A 101 -6.92 4.81 -4.97
C GLN A 101 -6.52 4.12 -6.28
N LYS A 102 -7.13 2.96 -6.56
CA LYS A 102 -6.96 2.28 -7.84
C LYS A 102 -7.49 3.12 -8.99
N ALA A 103 -8.67 3.74 -8.86
CA ALA A 103 -9.21 4.62 -9.89
C ALA A 103 -8.29 5.82 -10.17
N GLU A 104 -7.66 6.39 -9.13
CA GLU A 104 -6.65 7.44 -9.29
C GLU A 104 -5.40 6.93 -10.03
N SER A 105 -4.89 5.76 -9.66
CA SER A 105 -3.76 5.13 -10.33
C SER A 105 -4.06 4.82 -11.79
N ASP A 106 -5.26 4.33 -12.10
CA ASP A 106 -5.67 4.01 -13.47
C ASP A 106 -5.76 5.29 -14.31
N ALA A 107 -6.30 6.39 -13.75
CA ALA A 107 -6.34 7.69 -14.43
C ALA A 107 -4.94 8.28 -14.68
N LEU A 108 -4.03 8.18 -13.72
CA LEU A 108 -2.64 8.58 -13.90
C LEU A 108 -1.92 7.72 -14.94
N GLN A 109 -2.22 6.42 -14.99
CA GLN A 109 -1.65 5.53 -15.99
C GLN A 109 -2.12 5.90 -17.40
N GLU A 110 -3.40 6.26 -17.58
CA GLU A 110 -3.89 6.76 -18.88
C GLU A 110 -3.17 8.05 -19.32
N GLU A 111 -2.86 8.94 -18.37
CA GLU A 111 -2.08 10.15 -18.65
C GLU A 111 -0.63 9.83 -19.04
N ILE A 112 0.03 8.92 -18.32
CA ILE A 112 1.38 8.44 -18.66
C ILE A 112 1.37 7.82 -20.05
N ASP A 113 0.42 6.91 -20.33
CA ASP A 113 0.28 6.23 -21.61
C ASP A 113 0.07 7.25 -22.74
N TYR A 114 -0.70 8.32 -22.51
CA TYR A 114 -0.85 9.40 -23.47
C TYR A 114 0.49 10.03 -23.82
N TYR A 115 1.29 10.44 -22.83
CA TYR A 115 2.58 11.10 -23.05
C TYR A 115 3.64 10.16 -23.64
N GLU A 116 3.70 8.89 -23.20
CA GLU A 116 4.63 7.89 -23.72
C GLU A 116 4.35 7.52 -25.18
N ASN A 117 3.08 7.55 -25.60
CA ASN A 117 2.69 7.26 -26.99
C ASN A 117 2.76 8.48 -27.92
N LEU A 118 3.17 9.65 -27.42
CA LEU A 118 3.36 10.79 -28.28
C LEU A 118 4.49 10.53 -29.30
N PRO A 119 4.32 10.98 -30.56
CA PRO A 119 5.30 10.72 -31.61
C PRO A 119 6.65 11.34 -31.26
N GLY A 120 7.70 10.52 -31.27
CA GLY A 120 9.10 10.95 -31.24
C GLY A 120 9.65 11.30 -32.63
N ILE A 121 8.96 10.88 -33.69
CA ILE A 121 9.25 11.22 -35.09
C ILE A 121 7.96 11.71 -35.75
N HIS A 122 8.07 12.76 -36.55
CA HIS A 122 6.99 13.29 -37.36
C HIS A 122 7.36 13.24 -38.83
N VAL A 123 6.52 12.61 -39.66
CA VAL A 123 6.68 12.62 -41.12
C VAL A 123 5.98 13.85 -41.66
N VAL A 124 6.73 14.75 -42.29
CA VAL A 124 6.22 16.00 -42.86
C VAL A 124 5.20 15.71 -43.96
N GLU A 125 4.05 16.36 -43.89
CA GLU A 125 2.98 16.33 -44.90
C GLU A 125 3.03 17.55 -45.82
N ASP A 126 2.23 17.52 -46.89
CA ASP A 126 2.17 18.61 -47.85
C ASP A 126 1.65 19.92 -47.22
N GLY A 127 2.36 21.01 -47.46
CA GLY A 127 2.05 22.34 -46.91
C GLY A 127 2.34 22.52 -45.42
N GLU A 128 3.17 21.67 -44.81
CA GLU A 128 3.65 21.87 -43.45
C GLU A 128 4.94 22.69 -43.36
N PHE A 129 5.12 23.34 -42.21
CA PHE A 129 6.32 24.08 -41.83
C PHE A 129 6.53 23.90 -40.32
N LEU A 130 7.75 24.15 -39.82
CA LEU A 130 8.13 23.80 -38.44
C LEU A 130 7.19 24.38 -37.37
N GLN A 131 6.73 25.62 -37.52
CA GLN A 131 5.76 26.25 -36.61
C GLN A 131 4.41 25.52 -36.59
N LYS A 132 3.91 25.09 -37.76
CA LYS A 132 2.66 24.33 -37.84
C LYS A 132 2.81 22.97 -37.16
N ILE A 133 3.90 22.27 -37.41
CA ILE A 133 4.19 20.97 -36.79
C ILE A 133 4.29 21.12 -35.27
N SER A 134 5.05 22.11 -34.79
CA SER A 134 5.19 22.41 -33.37
C SER A 134 3.87 22.74 -32.68
N GLY A 135 2.95 23.40 -33.40
CA GLY A 135 1.64 23.79 -32.90
C GLY A 135 0.66 22.63 -32.71
N TYR A 136 0.94 21.43 -33.23
CA TYR A 136 0.07 20.28 -33.01
C TYR A 136 0.07 19.85 -31.55
N GLU A 137 -1.10 19.52 -31.03
CA GLU A 137 -1.30 19.04 -29.65
C GLU A 137 -0.41 17.83 -29.33
N ARG A 138 -0.34 16.87 -30.26
CA ARG A 138 0.54 15.69 -30.16
C ARG A 138 2.04 15.98 -30.24
N ILE A 139 2.44 17.20 -30.61
CA ILE A 139 3.84 17.61 -30.74
C ILE A 139 4.22 18.43 -29.50
N TYR A 140 3.92 19.73 -29.49
CA TYR A 140 4.18 20.58 -28.33
C TYR A 140 3.01 21.49 -27.94
N ALA A 141 1.90 21.44 -28.66
CA ALA A 141 0.75 22.35 -28.51
C ALA A 141 1.16 23.85 -28.53
N ASP A 142 2.29 24.17 -29.14
CA ASP A 142 2.88 25.51 -29.11
C ASP A 142 3.73 25.74 -30.35
N ALA A 143 3.25 26.62 -31.23
CA ALA A 143 3.94 26.94 -32.47
C ALA A 143 5.30 27.63 -32.23
N ALA A 144 5.50 28.31 -31.09
CA ALA A 144 6.74 29.01 -30.77
C ALA A 144 7.90 28.04 -30.48
N LYS A 145 7.61 26.77 -30.17
CA LYS A 145 8.61 25.72 -29.90
C LYS A 145 9.21 25.08 -31.14
N TRP A 146 8.91 25.60 -32.34
CA TRP A 146 9.48 25.11 -33.59
C TRP A 146 11.02 25.06 -33.64
N PRO A 147 11.79 25.92 -32.94
CA PRO A 147 13.24 25.82 -32.92
C PRO A 147 13.73 24.48 -32.37
N ARG A 148 12.97 23.80 -31.50
CA ARG A 148 13.27 22.43 -31.02
C ARG A 148 13.47 21.45 -32.15
N ILE A 149 12.50 21.44 -33.06
CA ILE A 149 12.48 20.54 -34.19
C ILE A 149 13.63 20.89 -35.11
N TYR A 150 13.89 22.19 -35.34
CA TYR A 150 15.03 22.63 -36.14
C TYR A 150 16.35 22.15 -35.54
N PHE A 151 16.64 22.44 -34.27
CA PHE A 151 17.93 22.14 -33.66
C PHE A 151 18.20 20.64 -33.56
N ALA A 152 17.18 19.82 -33.28
CA ALA A 152 17.33 18.36 -33.26
C ALA A 152 17.52 17.73 -34.64
N ASN A 153 17.20 18.46 -35.72
CA ASN A 153 17.33 18.00 -37.10
C ASN A 153 18.24 18.91 -37.93
N LYS A 154 19.12 19.68 -37.28
CA LYS A 154 19.96 20.71 -37.91
C LYS A 154 20.96 20.13 -38.90
N ASP A 155 21.31 18.85 -38.75
CA ASP A 155 22.10 18.07 -39.69
C ASP A 155 21.37 17.84 -41.03
N ARG A 156 20.04 17.93 -41.05
CA ARG A 156 19.18 17.70 -42.22
C ARG A 156 18.49 18.95 -42.73
N ILE A 157 18.21 19.91 -41.85
CA ILE A 157 17.53 21.17 -42.16
C ILE A 157 18.57 22.28 -42.21
N GLU A 158 18.91 22.75 -43.41
CA GLU A 158 19.79 23.92 -43.59
C GLU A 158 19.03 25.25 -43.38
N ASP A 159 17.84 25.38 -43.97
CA ASP A 159 16.94 26.52 -43.78
C ASP A 159 15.68 26.07 -43.03
N PRO A 160 15.39 26.63 -41.84
CA PRO A 160 14.17 26.31 -41.09
C PRO A 160 12.85 26.49 -41.86
N ASN A 161 12.83 27.34 -42.89
CA ASN A 161 11.67 27.57 -43.73
C ASN A 161 11.54 26.57 -44.88
N MET A 162 12.52 25.69 -45.08
CA MET A 162 12.57 24.73 -46.16
C MET A 162 12.54 23.29 -45.62
N ILE A 163 11.34 22.79 -45.36
CA ILE A 163 11.09 21.36 -45.11
C ILE A 163 10.21 20.80 -46.23
N PHE A 164 10.37 19.51 -46.53
CA PHE A 164 9.68 18.87 -47.65
C PHE A 164 8.85 17.66 -47.20
N PRO A 165 7.74 17.36 -47.89
CA PRO A 165 6.91 16.20 -47.58
C PRO A 165 7.71 14.88 -47.61
N GLY A 166 7.40 14.00 -46.66
CA GLY A 166 8.09 12.71 -46.47
C GLY A 166 9.35 12.79 -45.61
N TRP A 167 9.76 13.97 -45.15
CA TRP A 167 10.87 14.09 -44.20
C TRP A 167 10.47 13.58 -42.82
N GLU A 168 11.27 12.67 -42.27
CA GLU A 168 11.15 12.23 -40.89
C GLU A 168 11.91 13.18 -39.95
N LEU A 169 11.20 14.01 -39.20
CA LEU A 169 11.78 14.94 -38.24
C LEU A 169 11.73 14.37 -36.82
N GLN A 170 12.85 14.40 -36.12
CA GLN A 170 12.93 14.09 -34.70
C GLN A 170 12.19 15.14 -33.89
N ILE A 171 11.38 14.69 -32.93
CA ILE A 171 10.59 15.51 -32.02
C ILE A 171 11.15 15.32 -30.60
N PRO A 172 12.16 16.12 -30.19
CA PRO A 172 12.78 15.96 -28.89
C PRO A 172 11.80 16.36 -27.77
N ARG A 173 11.54 15.46 -26.82
CA ARG A 173 10.72 15.75 -25.62
C ARG A 173 11.58 15.98 -24.40
N ASP A 174 12.74 15.35 -24.36
CA ASP A 174 13.73 15.54 -23.32
C ASP A 174 14.31 16.94 -23.35
N TRP A 175 14.72 17.37 -22.17
CA TRP A 175 15.55 18.55 -22.02
C TRP A 175 17.01 18.18 -22.28
N PRO A 176 17.80 19.05 -22.93
CA PRO A 176 19.22 18.80 -23.12
C PRO A 176 19.91 18.61 -21.76
N ALA A 177 20.60 17.48 -21.62
CA ALA A 177 21.43 17.15 -20.46
C ALA A 177 22.81 17.83 -20.52
N SER A 178 23.23 18.26 -21.70
CA SER A 178 24.43 19.07 -21.90
C SER A 178 24.19 20.20 -22.91
N HIS A 179 25.00 21.25 -22.82
CA HIS A 179 25.00 22.37 -23.76
C HIS A 179 26.42 22.65 -24.21
N MET A 180 26.64 22.72 -25.52
CA MET A 180 27.91 23.15 -26.09
C MET A 180 27.94 24.67 -26.20
N VAL A 181 28.88 25.29 -25.48
CA VAL A 181 29.06 26.74 -25.50
C VAL A 181 29.42 27.20 -26.92
N ILE A 182 28.71 28.19 -27.44
CA ILE A 182 29.04 28.83 -28.71
C ILE A 182 29.63 30.23 -28.49
N GLN A 183 30.03 30.88 -29.58
CA GLN A 183 30.61 32.22 -29.53
C GLN A 183 29.65 33.23 -28.87
N ASP A 184 30.21 34.08 -28.01
CA ASP A 184 29.52 35.16 -27.29
C ASP A 184 28.43 34.71 -26.30
N GLU A 185 28.55 33.49 -25.77
CA GLU A 185 27.72 32.99 -24.66
C GLU A 185 28.36 33.19 -23.29
N TYR A 186 27.49 33.31 -22.28
CA TYR A 186 27.82 33.32 -20.86
C TYR A 186 26.74 32.54 -20.10
N LEU A 187 27.03 32.10 -18.88
CA LEU A 187 26.17 31.15 -18.15
C LEU A 187 24.71 31.62 -18.01
N SER A 188 24.47 32.90 -17.75
CA SER A 188 23.10 33.44 -17.66
C SER A 188 22.36 33.46 -19.00
N ARG A 189 23.08 33.64 -20.11
CA ARG A 189 22.48 33.51 -21.44
C ARG A 189 22.08 32.06 -21.72
N ILE A 190 22.95 31.12 -21.38
CA ILE A 190 22.68 29.69 -21.55
C ILE A 190 21.48 29.28 -20.68
N ALA A 191 21.46 29.64 -19.41
CA ALA A 191 20.33 29.37 -18.51
C ALA A 191 19.02 29.99 -18.99
N GLY A 192 19.09 31.18 -19.61
CA GLY A 192 17.95 31.89 -20.16
C GLY A 192 17.39 31.32 -21.45
N TYR A 193 18.06 30.35 -22.08
CA TYR A 193 17.44 29.63 -23.18
C TYR A 193 16.26 28.83 -22.68
N TRP A 194 15.17 28.90 -23.44
CA TRP A 194 13.94 28.20 -23.10
C TRP A 194 14.15 26.67 -23.15
N GLU A 195 15.12 26.17 -23.95
CA GLU A 195 15.60 24.78 -23.95
C GLU A 195 16.33 24.40 -22.66
N ILE A 196 16.96 25.38 -22.00
CA ILE A 196 17.76 25.16 -20.80
C ILE A 196 16.86 25.36 -19.59
N TYR A 197 16.71 26.56 -19.03
CA TYR A 197 15.83 26.76 -17.86
C TYR A 197 14.70 27.75 -18.10
N ASP A 198 14.67 28.40 -19.27
CA ASP A 198 13.81 29.56 -19.55
C ASP A 198 13.95 30.66 -18.46
N ASP A 199 15.11 30.68 -17.80
CA ASP A 199 15.36 31.49 -16.62
C ASP A 199 16.85 31.76 -16.48
N ALA A 200 17.25 32.95 -16.93
CA ALA A 200 18.63 33.39 -16.88
C ALA A 200 19.20 33.44 -15.45
N THR A 201 18.35 33.49 -14.41
CA THR A 201 18.80 33.52 -13.01
C THR A 201 19.31 32.17 -12.52
N GLN A 202 19.02 31.08 -13.24
CA GLN A 202 19.47 29.72 -12.91
C GLN A 202 20.89 29.38 -13.39
N TRP A 203 21.64 30.37 -13.85
CA TRP A 203 23.03 30.21 -14.29
C TRP A 203 23.94 29.59 -13.23
N THR A 204 23.64 29.81 -11.94
CA THR A 204 24.39 29.24 -10.82
C THR A 204 24.32 27.72 -10.82
N ARG A 205 23.22 27.11 -11.26
CA ARG A 205 23.09 25.64 -11.36
C ARG A 205 24.07 25.05 -12.37
N ILE A 206 24.22 25.74 -13.50
CA ILE A 206 25.18 25.36 -14.54
C ILE A 206 26.60 25.50 -13.99
N TYR A 207 26.91 26.63 -13.36
CA TYR A 207 28.23 26.83 -12.74
C TYR A 207 28.55 25.74 -11.73
N GLU A 208 27.64 25.47 -10.78
CA GLU A 208 27.82 24.52 -9.70
C GLU A 208 28.09 23.10 -10.17
N SER A 209 27.38 22.67 -11.22
CA SER A 209 27.55 21.32 -11.79
C SER A 209 28.81 21.16 -12.64
N ASN A 210 29.46 22.27 -13.01
CA ASN A 210 30.63 22.27 -13.89
C ASN A 210 31.86 22.94 -13.23
N LYS A 211 31.90 23.03 -11.90
CA LYS A 211 33.01 23.66 -11.15
C LYS A 211 34.37 22.98 -11.35
N ASP A 212 34.36 21.74 -11.81
CA ASP A 212 35.55 21.00 -12.22
C ASP A 212 36.18 21.58 -13.51
N GLN A 213 35.38 22.21 -14.38
CA GLN A 213 35.81 22.82 -15.63
C GLN A 213 35.83 24.37 -15.57
N ILE A 214 34.90 24.97 -14.84
CA ILE A 214 34.72 26.43 -14.74
C ILE A 214 35.31 26.92 -13.41
N SER A 215 36.46 27.60 -13.48
CA SER A 215 37.07 28.23 -12.30
C SER A 215 36.53 29.64 -12.03
N ASP A 216 36.16 30.36 -13.08
CA ASP A 216 35.57 31.70 -13.02
C ASP A 216 34.22 31.66 -13.77
N PRO A 217 33.08 31.93 -13.10
CA PRO A 217 31.75 31.82 -13.71
C PRO A 217 31.54 32.78 -14.90
N ASP A 218 32.31 33.86 -14.99
CA ASP A 218 32.25 34.80 -16.12
C ASP A 218 33.13 34.35 -17.31
N MET A 219 33.82 33.21 -17.18
CA MET A 219 34.77 32.71 -18.18
C MET A 219 34.42 31.30 -18.66
N ILE A 220 33.64 31.25 -19.75
CA ILE A 220 33.40 30.05 -20.54
C ILE A 220 33.88 30.24 -21.98
N TRP A 221 34.30 29.15 -22.64
CA TRP A 221 34.91 29.21 -23.97
C TRP A 221 34.09 28.42 -25.00
N PRO A 222 34.02 28.88 -26.26
CA PRO A 222 33.35 28.13 -27.32
C PRO A 222 33.89 26.71 -27.46
N GLY A 223 32.99 25.73 -27.64
CA GLY A 223 33.29 24.31 -27.74
C GLY A 223 33.36 23.57 -26.40
N TRP A 224 33.23 24.26 -25.26
CA TRP A 224 33.05 23.60 -23.96
C TRP A 224 31.69 22.90 -23.90
N GLU A 225 31.66 21.69 -23.37
CA GLU A 225 30.42 20.97 -23.09
C GLU A 225 30.09 21.11 -21.61
N LEU A 226 28.99 21.79 -21.31
CA LEU A 226 28.50 22.02 -19.96
C LEU A 226 27.37 21.05 -19.63
N SER A 227 27.46 20.39 -18.47
CA SER A 227 26.36 19.61 -17.91
C SER A 227 25.22 20.53 -17.45
N ILE A 228 23.98 20.17 -17.77
CA ILE A 228 22.76 20.92 -17.47
C ILE A 228 21.92 20.12 -16.46
N PRO A 229 22.11 20.37 -15.14
CA PRO A 229 21.38 19.64 -14.09
C PRO A 229 19.87 19.93 -14.10
N ARG A 230 19.05 18.91 -13.81
CA ARG A 230 17.59 19.03 -13.74
C ARG A 230 16.99 18.71 -12.37
N ASP A 231 17.82 18.22 -11.45
CA ASP A 231 17.46 17.71 -10.12
C ASP A 231 17.84 18.68 -8.99
#